data_AF-R2Q7V4-F1
#
_entry.id   AF-R2Q7V4-F1
#
_cell.length_a   1.000
_cell.length_b   1.000
_cell.length_c   1.000
_cell.angle_alpha   90.00
_cell.angle_beta   90.00
_cell.angle_gamma   90.00
#
_symmetry.space_group_name_H-M   'P 1'
#
loop_
_entity.id
_entity.type
_entity.pdbx_description
1 polymer ?
#
loop_
_entity_poly.entity_id
_entity_poly.type
_entity_poly.pdbx_seq_one_letter_code
_entity_poly.pdbx_strand_id
1 'polypeptide(L)' 'DKAKAIKKAEIDYARKEGKLEGKLEGKLEGKLEGKLEGKLEGKLEVAANFLKMGMTPEQVAEGTGLSIEQINELNENKAD' A
#
# COMPACT_ATOMS: atom_id res chain seq x y z
N ASP A 1 -8.33 -49.81 -3.37
CA ASP A 1 -9.63 -49.27 -3.79
C ASP A 1 -9.42 -48.01 -4.64
N LYS A 2 -9.72 -48.08 -5.94
CA LYS A 2 -9.39 -47.05 -6.94
C LYS A 2 -10.15 -45.74 -6.66
N ALA A 3 -11.36 -45.82 -6.12
CA ALA A 3 -12.18 -44.66 -5.76
C ALA A 3 -11.53 -43.81 -4.66
N LYS A 4 -10.91 -44.47 -3.66
CA LYS A 4 -10.22 -43.77 -2.56
C LYS A 4 -8.97 -43.04 -3.04
N ALA A 5 -8.27 -43.59 -4.03
CA ALA A 5 -7.08 -42.97 -4.62
C ALA A 5 -7.45 -41.72 -5.44
N ILE A 6 -8.51 -41.79 -6.25
CA ILE A 6 -9.01 -40.65 -7.03
C ILE A 6 -9.46 -39.51 -6.10
N LYS A 7 -10.27 -39.81 -5.08
CA LYS A 7 -10.74 -38.80 -4.12
C LYS A 7 -9.59 -38.12 -3.37
N LYS A 8 -8.52 -38.87 -3.06
CA LYS A 8 -7.32 -38.29 -2.45
C LYS A 8 -6.60 -37.34 -3.41
N ALA A 9 -6.44 -37.74 -4.67
CA ALA A 9 -5.80 -36.91 -5.69
C ALA A 9 -6.55 -35.60 -5.94
N GLU A 10 -7.89 -35.64 -5.96
CA GLU A 10 -8.74 -34.45 -6.10
C GLU A 10 -8.57 -33.48 -4.92
N ILE A 11 -8.56 -34.00 -3.68
CA ILE A 11 -8.35 -33.19 -2.47
C ILE A 11 -6.94 -32.57 -2.47
N ASP A 12 -5.93 -33.34 -2.86
CA ASP A 12 -4.55 -32.85 -2.92
C ASP A 12 -4.37 -31.80 -4.03
N TYR A 13 -5.07 -31.95 -5.16
CA TYR A 13 -5.12 -30.95 -6.23
C TYR A 13 -5.78 -29.66 -5.74
N ALA A 14 -6.99 -29.74 -5.17
CA ALA A 14 -7.71 -28.58 -4.65
C ALA A 14 -6.91 -27.82 -3.58
N ARG A 15 -6.19 -28.52 -2.70
CA ARG A 15 -5.32 -27.90 -1.70
C ARG A 15 -4.11 -27.19 -2.32
N LYS A 16 -3.53 -27.76 -3.38
CA LYS A 16 -2.41 -27.14 -4.09
C LYS A 16 -2.85 -25.87 -4.82
N GLU A 17 -3.97 -25.94 -5.54
CA GLU A 17 -4.56 -24.79 -6.22
C GLU A 17 -4.89 -23.67 -5.21
N GLY A 18 -5.65 -23.97 -4.15
CA GLY A 18 -6.00 -22.94 -3.16
C GLY A 18 -4.79 -22.33 -2.44
N LYS A 19 -3.72 -23.10 -2.22
CA LYS A 19 -2.47 -22.56 -1.66
C LYS A 19 -1.73 -21.67 -2.67
N LEU A 20 -1.77 -22.02 -3.96
CA LEU A 20 -1.15 -21.23 -5.01
C LEU A 20 -1.88 -19.92 -5.22
N GLU A 21 -3.21 -19.97 -5.34
CA GLU A 21 -4.09 -18.81 -5.46
C GLU A 21 -3.90 -17.87 -4.27
N GLY A 22 -4.06 -18.35 -3.03
CA GLY A 22 -3.90 -17.50 -1.85
C GLY A 22 -2.50 -16.88 -1.70
N LYS A 23 -1.45 -17.56 -2.18
CA LYS A 23 -0.09 -16.99 -2.19
C LYS A 23 0.08 -15.92 -3.27
N LEU A 24 -0.55 -16.10 -4.44
CA LEU A 24 -0.52 -15.13 -5.53
C LEU A 24 -1.30 -13.86 -5.15
N GLU A 25 -2.52 -14.03 -4.64
CA GLU A 25 -3.38 -12.93 -4.18
C GLU A 25 -2.69 -12.13 -3.08
N GLY A 26 -2.27 -12.77 -1.99
CA GLY A 26 -1.62 -12.06 -0.88
C GLY A 26 -0.31 -11.37 -1.27
N LYS A 27 0.43 -11.90 -2.25
CA LYS A 27 1.63 -11.23 -2.77
C LYS A 27 1.30 -10.02 -3.64
N LEU A 28 0.23 -10.09 -4.44
CA LEU A 28 -0.22 -8.98 -5.27
C LEU A 28 -0.78 -7.85 -4.43
N GLU A 29 -1.67 -8.17 -3.49
CA GLU A 29 -2.28 -7.21 -2.56
C GLU A 29 -1.19 -6.50 -1.75
N GLY A 30 -0.33 -7.24 -1.04
CA GLY A 30 0.71 -6.63 -0.21
C GLY A 30 1.72 -5.79 -1.01
N LYS A 31 1.97 -6.13 -2.27
CA LYS A 31 2.84 -5.31 -3.15
C LYS A 31 2.14 -4.02 -3.60
N LEU A 32 0.84 -4.07 -3.85
CA LEU A 32 0.05 -2.89 -4.25
C LEU A 32 -0.10 -1.94 -3.07
N GLU A 33 -0.51 -2.45 -1.91
CA GLU A 33 -0.65 -1.70 -0.66
C GLU A 33 0.66 -1.03 -0.29
N GLY A 34 1.75 -1.80 -0.13
CA GLY A 34 3.04 -1.23 0.26
C GLY A 34 3.60 -0.22 -0.74
N LYS A 35 3.28 -0.34 -2.03
CA LYS A 35 3.68 0.66 -3.05
C LYS A 35 2.85 1.94 -2.96
N LEU A 36 1.56 1.85 -2.61
CA LEU A 36 0.71 3.01 -2.44
C LEU A 36 1.05 3.75 -1.15
N GLU A 37 1.19 3.01 -0.04
CA GLU A 37 1.60 3.54 1.26
C GLU A 37 2.95 4.23 1.16
N GLY A 38 4.00 3.55 0.67
CA GLY A 38 5.33 4.15 0.58
C GLY A 38 5.40 5.37 -0.35
N LYS A 39 4.55 5.43 -1.40
CA LYS A 39 4.45 6.62 -2.24
C LYS A 39 3.80 7.79 -1.51
N LEU A 40 2.75 7.53 -0.72
CA LEU A 40 2.07 8.55 0.04
C LEU A 40 2.95 9.06 1.18
N GLU A 41 3.58 8.16 1.94
CA GLU A 41 4.55 8.48 2.99
C GLU A 41 5.69 9.34 2.45
N GLY A 42 6.29 8.96 1.31
CA GLY A 42 7.35 9.75 0.68
C GLY A 42 6.90 11.15 0.27
N LYS A 43 5.67 11.31 -0.24
CA LYS A 43 5.11 12.63 -0.55
C LYS A 43 4.92 13.48 0.71
N LEU A 44 4.40 12.89 1.79
CA LEU A 44 4.17 13.56 3.07
C LEU A 44 5.50 13.96 3.73
N GLU A 45 6.54 13.12 3.65
CA GLU A 45 7.87 13.45 4.15
C GLU A 45 8.48 14.64 3.40
N VAL A 46 8.39 14.64 2.07
CA VAL A 46 8.86 15.76 1.24
C VAL A 46 8.07 17.03 1.57
N ALA A 47 6.74 16.95 1.69
CA ALA A 47 5.91 18.09 2.06
C ALA A 47 6.28 18.65 3.43
N ALA A 48 6.49 17.77 4.41
CA ALA A 48 6.92 18.14 5.75
C ALA A 48 8.27 18.88 5.75
N ASN A 49 9.20 18.47 4.90
CA ASN A 49 10.51 19.11 4.77
C ASN A 49 10.40 20.48 4.07
N PHE A 50 9.59 20.61 3.02
CA PHE A 50 9.35 21.89 2.36
C PHE A 50 8.73 22.93 3.29
N LEU A 51 7.72 22.53 4.08
CA LEU A 51 7.14 23.41 5.11
C LEU A 51 8.19 23.85 6.15
N LYS A 52 9.05 22.93 6.60
CA LYS A 52 10.17 23.25 7.53
C LYS A 52 11.18 24.23 6.92
N MET A 53 11.32 24.24 5.60
CA MET A 53 12.17 25.18 4.86
C MET A 53 11.49 26.54 4.61
N GLY A 54 10.25 26.73 5.10
CA GLY A 54 9.51 27.98 4.98
C GLY A 54 8.79 28.17 3.64
N MET A 55 8.63 27.11 2.85
CA MET A 55 7.82 27.16 1.63
C MET A 55 6.33 27.31 1.96
N THR A 56 5.58 27.98 1.08
CA THR A 56 4.13 28.14 1.28
C THR A 56 3.39 26.83 0.94
N PRO A 57 2.18 26.59 1.52
CA PRO A 57 1.39 25.41 1.21
C PRO A 57 1.11 25.21 -0.29
N GLU A 58 0.96 26.30 -1.04
CA GLU A 58 0.76 26.27 -2.50
C GLU A 58 2.00 25.74 -3.24
N GLN A 59 3.20 26.21 -2.86
CA GLN A 59 4.45 25.73 -3.43
C GLN A 59 4.72 24.26 -3.07
N VAL A 60 4.35 23.87 -1.85
CA VAL A 60 4.45 22.47 -1.41
C VAL A 60 3.49 21.58 -2.19
N ALA A 61 2.26 22.05 -2.45
CA ALA A 61 1.27 21.35 -3.26
C ALA A 61 1.78 21.12 -4.69
N GLU A 62 2.37 22.15 -5.29
CA GLU A 62 2.98 22.06 -6.62
C GLU A 62 4.12 21.03 -6.67
N GLY A 63 5.02 21.04 -5.67
CA GLY A 63 6.19 20.15 -5.63
C GLY A 63 5.89 18.69 -5.28
N THR A 64 4.82 18.42 -4.53
CA THR A 64 4.50 17.06 -4.03
C THR A 64 3.28 16.43 -4.70
N GLY A 65 2.45 17.24 -5.35
CA GLY A 65 1.16 16.84 -5.90
C GLY A 65 0.18 16.36 -4.82
N LEU A 66 0.29 16.89 -3.60
CA LEU A 66 -0.71 16.76 -2.53
C LEU A 66 -1.70 17.93 -2.61
N SER A 67 -2.89 17.77 -2.05
CA SER A 67 -3.83 18.89 -1.93
C SER A 67 -3.37 19.87 -0.85
N ILE A 68 -3.80 21.13 -0.99
CA ILE A 68 -3.53 22.16 0.03
C ILE A 68 -4.12 21.75 1.38
N GLU A 69 -5.28 21.09 1.39
CA GLU A 69 -5.92 20.54 2.59
C GLU A 69 -5.01 19.53 3.30
N GLN A 70 -4.46 18.55 2.57
CA GLN A 70 -3.52 17.57 3.12
C GLN A 70 -2.26 18.21 3.70
N ILE A 71 -1.78 19.28 3.07
CA ILE A 71 -0.59 20.03 3.52
C ILE A 71 -0.91 20.84 4.77
N ASN A 72 -2.10 21.44 4.85
CA ASN A 72 -2.55 22.17 6.03
C ASN A 72 -2.76 21.22 7.21
N GLU A 73 -3.40 20.07 7.01
CA GLU A 73 -3.52 19.03 8.03
C GLU A 73 -2.14 18.57 8.53
N LEU A 74 -1.16 18.41 7.63
CA LEU A 74 0.22 18.06 8.00
C LEU A 74 0.91 19.15 8.82
N ASN A 75 0.54 20.42 8.62
CA ASN A 75 1.08 21.56 9.35
C ASN A 75 0.42 21.72 10.74
N GLU A 76 -0.89 21.51 10.82
CA GLU A 76 -1.66 21.57 12.07
C GLU A 76 -1.29 20.45 13.03
N ASN A 77 -1.11 19.22 12.54
CA ASN A 77 -0.70 18.06 13.35
C ASN A 77 0.73 18.15 13.94
N LYS A 78 1.53 19.17 13.57
CA LYS A 78 2.85 19.45 14.17
C LYS A 78 2.82 20.51 15.26
N ALA A 79 1.68 21.19 15.44
CA ALA A 79 1.53 22.25 16.45
C ALA A 79 1.11 21.70 17.83
N ASP A 80 0.77 20.41 17.91
CA ASP A 80 0.52 19.64 19.14
C ASP A 80 1.76 18.82 19.56
#